data_AF-A0A9E4RLR1-F1
#
_entry.id   AF-A0A9E4RLR1-F1
#
_cell.length_a   1.000
_cell.length_b   1.000
_cell.length_c   1.000
_cell.angle_alpha   90.00
_cell.angle_beta   90.00
_cell.angle_gamma   90.00
#
_symmetry.space_group_name_H-M   'P 1'
#
loop_
_entity.id
_entity.type
_entity.pdbx_description
1 polymer ?
#
loop_
_entity_poly.entity_id
_entity_poly.type
_entity_poly.pdbx_seq_one_letter_code
_entity_poly.pdbx_strand_id
1 'polypeptide(L)' 'MAEYAELHAHSNFSFQNGASTIEELVGRAAELGYPALALTDHDNLCG' A
#
# COMPACT_ATOMS: atom_id res chain seq x y z
N MET A 1 6.78 8.03 20.97
CA MET A 1 6.03 8.42 19.76
C MET A 1 5.38 7.15 19.23
N ALA A 2 4.10 7.16 18.84
CA ALA A 2 3.51 6.02 18.16
C ALA A 2 4.04 5.97 16.71
N GLU A 3 4.47 4.80 16.25
CA GLU A 3 4.92 4.60 14.87
C GLU A 3 3.69 4.56 13.94
N TYR A 4 3.79 5.16 12.76
CA TYR A 4 2.69 5.18 11.79
C TYR A 4 2.76 3.96 10.88
N ALA A 5 1.66 3.21 10.78
CA ALA A 5 1.48 2.18 9.78
C ALA A 5 0.25 2.51 8.93
N GLU A 6 0.38 2.40 7.61
CA GLU A 6 -0.74 2.58 6.68
C GLU A 6 -1.53 1.27 6.61
N LEU A 7 -2.84 1.34 6.88
CA LEU A 7 -3.70 0.15 6.95
C LEU A 7 -4.76 0.12 5.84
N HIS A 8 -4.80 1.14 4.98
CA HIS A 8 -5.72 1.22 3.85
C HIS A 8 -5.00 1.80 2.63
N ALA A 9 -4.44 0.92 1.80
CA ALA A 9 -3.79 1.31 0.55
C ALA A 9 -4.31 0.47 -0.63
N HIS A 10 -4.33 1.08 -1.81
CA HIS A 10 -4.75 0.43 -3.05
C HIS A 10 -3.60 0.43 -4.06
N SER A 11 -3.32 -0.73 -4.64
CA SER A 11 -2.37 -0.89 -5.74
C SER A 11 -3.06 -0.76 -7.10
N ASN A 12 -2.30 -0.85 -8.17
CA ASN A 12 -2.79 -0.96 -9.54
C ASN A 12 -3.71 -2.18 -9.79
N PHE A 13 -3.81 -3.13 -8.86
CA PHE A 13 -4.80 -4.21 -8.89
C PHE A 13 -6.21 -3.74 -8.48
N SER A 14 -6.34 -2.57 -7.86
CA SER A 14 -7.63 -1.86 -7.75
C SER A 14 -7.94 -1.15 -9.06
N PHE A 15 -8.60 -1.85 -9.98
CA PHE A 15 -8.90 -1.31 -11.32
C PHE A 15 -9.55 0.07 -11.28
N GLN A 16 -8.98 0.99 -12.06
CA GLN A 16 -9.41 2.39 -12.18
C GLN A 16 -9.39 3.20 -10.87
N ASN A 17 -8.83 2.65 -9.79
CA ASN A 17 -8.83 3.27 -8.46
C ASN A 17 -7.42 3.40 -7.88
N GLY A 18 -6.56 2.38 -8.04
CA GLY A 18 -5.16 2.46 -7.64
C GLY A 18 -4.25 2.63 -8.86
N ALA A 19 -3.24 3.48 -8.70
CA ALA A 19 -2.29 3.81 -9.78
C ALA A 19 -0.89 3.23 -9.54
N SER A 20 -0.46 3.14 -8.29
CA SER A 20 0.88 2.70 -7.92
C SER A 20 1.02 1.18 -7.95
N THR A 21 2.18 0.67 -8.36
CA THR A 21 2.51 -0.75 -8.18
C THR A 21 2.83 -1.05 -6.72
N ILE A 22 2.85 -2.34 -6.36
CA ILE A 22 3.19 -2.78 -5.01
C ILE A 22 4.61 -2.37 -4.64
N GLU A 23 5.56 -2.50 -5.57
CA GLU A 23 6.96 -2.13 -5.34
C GLU A 23 7.12 -0.64 -5.05
N GLU A 24 6.37 0.22 -5.75
CA GLU A 24 6.35 1.66 -5.49
C GLU A 24 5.78 1.98 -4.10
N LEU A 25 4.68 1.32 -3.72
CA LEU A 25 4.04 1.49 -2.41
C LEU A 25 4.96 1.04 -1.26
N VAL A 26 5.56 -0.15 -1.39
CA VAL A 26 6.49 -0.71 -0.40
C VAL A 26 7.76 0.13 -0.32
N GLY A 27 8.31 0.53 -1.47
CA GLY A 27 9.48 1.41 -1.53
C GLY A 27 9.21 2.74 -0.81
N ARG A 28 8.06 3.35 -1.05
CA ARG A 28 7.67 4.59 -0.37
C ARG A 28 7.47 4.42 1.13
N ALA A 29 6.84 3.34 1.56
CA ALA A 29 6.66 3.03 2.97
C ALA A 29 8.01 2.84 3.69
N ALA A 30 8.97 2.17 3.04
CA ALA A 30 10.32 2.00 3.56
C ALA A 30 11.08 3.33 3.67
N GLU A 31 11.01 4.20 2.65
CA GLU A 31 11.60 5.54 2.68
C GLU A 31 11.06 6.40 3.84
N LEU A 32 9.76 6.25 4.16
CA LEU A 32 9.09 6.97 5.24
C LEU A 32 9.30 6.32 6.62
N GLY A 33 9.94 5.15 6.68
CA GLY A 33 10.18 4.43 7.92
C GLY A 33 8.93 3.80 8.53
N TYR A 34 7.95 3.43 7.71
CA TYR A 34 6.76 2.74 8.19
C TYR A 34 7.13 1.31 8.61
N PRO A 35 6.77 0.86 9.82
CA PRO A 35 7.03 -0.50 10.27
C PRO A 35 6.12 -1.53 9.59
N ALA A 36 4.99 -1.10 9.02
CA ALA A 36 4.05 -1.95 8.30
C ALA A 36 3.22 -1.14 7.27
N LEU A 37 2.72 -1.84 6.27
CA LEU A 37 1.80 -1.35 5.24
C LEU A 37 0.78 -2.47 4.94
N ALA A 38 -0.51 -2.19 4.99
CA ALA A 38 -1.55 -3.10 4.55
C ALA A 38 -2.02 -2.73 3.14
N LEU A 39 -2.16 -3.75 2.29
CA LEU A 39 -2.77 -3.63 0.97
C LEU A 39 -4.22 -4.10 1.04
N THR A 40 -5.14 -3.24 0.60
CA THR A 40 -6.60 -3.44 0.70
C THR A 40 -7.25 -3.19 -0.65
N ASP A 41 -6.85 -3.94 -1.68
CA ASP A 41 -7.39 -3.76 -3.03
C ASP A 41 -8.89 -4.05 -3.12
N HIS A 42 -9.57 -3.35 -4.05
CA HIS A 42 -11.01 -3.53 -4.24
C HIS A 42 -11.34 -4.91 -4.82
N ASP A 43 -12.16 -5.65 -4.08
CA ASP A 43 -12.75 -6.94 -4.46
C ASP A 43 -11.72 -8.03 -4.84
N ASN A 44 -10.44 -7.89 -4.47
CA ASN A 44 -9.42 -8.86 -4.80
C ASN A 44 -8.20 -8.84 -3.86
N LEU A 45 -7.32 -9.84 -4.04
CA LEU A 45 -6.03 -10.01 -3.35
C LEU A 45 -4.94 -10.39 -4.36
N CYS A 46 -4.95 -9.77 -5.54
CA CYS A 46 -4.05 -10.12 -6.65
C CYS A 46 -2.66 -9.47 -6.56
N GLY A 47 -2.49 -8.49 -5.67
CA GLY A 47 -1.23 -7.81 -5.44
C GLY A 47 -0.30 -8.50 -4.45
#